data_AF-A0A2V8GJY3-F1
#
_entry.id   AF-A0A2V8GJY3-F1
#
_cell.length_a   1.000
_cell.length_b   1.000
_cell.length_c   1.000
_cell.angle_alpha   90.00
_cell.angle_beta   90.00
_cell.angle_gamma   90.00
#
_symmetry.space_group_name_H-M   'P 1'
#
loop_
_entity.id
_entity.type
_entity.pdbx_description
1 polymer ?
#
loop_
_entity_poly.entity_id
_entity_poly.type
_entity_poly.pdbx_seq_one_letter_code
_entity_poly.pdbx_strand_id
1 'polypeptide(L)'
;TNGGVTLLLPETAKADLTATWTNGGINLASGLKIEVSEQSRRRFEGRMNGGGTPIELRTTNGGIRVRGRADAESGSAPDVQTPERGTLKTLKRE
;
A
#
# COMPACT_ATOMS: atom_id res chain seq x y z
N THR A 1 7.87 -8.22 -7.40
CA THR A 1 6.61 -8.76 -6.83
C THR A 1 5.48 -8.47 -7.78
N ASN A 2 4.75 -9.50 -8.22
CA ASN A 2 3.63 -9.40 -9.15
C ASN A 2 2.32 -9.18 -8.38
N GLY A 3 2.22 -8.05 -7.66
CA GLY A 3 1.09 -7.77 -6.78
C GLY A 3 0.84 -6.27 -6.66
N GLY A 4 -0.43 -5.89 -6.73
CA GLY A 4 -0.86 -4.52 -6.46
C GLY A 4 -0.85 -4.23 -4.97
N VAL A 5 -0.50 -2.99 -4.60
CA VAL A 5 -0.47 -2.55 -3.19
C VAL A 5 -1.72 -1.72 -2.93
N THR A 6 -2.42 -2.02 -1.83
CA THR A 6 -3.58 -1.22 -1.40
C THR A 6 -3.29 -0.66 -0.02
N LEU A 7 -3.29 0.66 0.10
CA LEU A 7 -3.06 1.39 1.34
C LEU A 7 -4.35 2.09 1.76
N LEU A 8 -4.75 1.84 3.01
CA LEU A 8 -5.93 2.43 3.64
C LEU A 8 -5.46 3.42 4.71
N LEU A 9 -5.73 4.71 4.51
CA LEU A 9 -5.43 5.74 5.52
C LEU A 9 -6.70 6.46 5.93
N PRO A 10 -6.87 6.80 7.21
CA PRO A 10 -7.92 7.70 7.62
C PRO A 10 -7.74 9.10 7.03
N GLU A 11 -8.85 9.79 6.78
CA GLU A 11 -8.83 11.14 6.19
C GLU A 11 -8.20 12.19 7.11
N THR A 12 -8.10 11.89 8.41
CA THR A 12 -7.45 12.69 9.45
C THR A 12 -5.96 12.37 9.62
N ALA A 13 -5.43 11.34 8.94
CA ALA A 13 -4.05 10.91 9.09
C ALA A 13 -3.06 11.93 8.51
N LYS A 14 -1.95 12.15 9.21
CA LYS A 14 -0.82 12.96 8.74
C LYS A 14 0.28 12.03 8.24
N ALA A 15 0.49 12.01 6.93
CA ALA A 15 1.44 11.09 6.31
C ALA A 15 2.08 11.69 5.05
N ASP A 16 3.33 11.30 4.80
CA ASP A 16 4.05 11.61 3.57
C ASP A 16 4.08 10.35 2.71
N LEU A 17 3.41 10.38 1.56
CA LEU A 17 3.28 9.25 0.65
C LEU A 17 4.31 9.36 -0.47
N THR A 18 5.18 8.36 -0.56
CA THR A 18 6.12 8.19 -1.68
C THR A 18 5.83 6.86 -2.37
N ALA A 19 5.46 6.91 -3.64
CA ALA A 19 5.04 5.75 -4.41
C ALA A 19 5.92 5.55 -5.67
N THR A 20 6.61 4.41 -5.66
CA THR A 20 7.49 3.77 -6.64
C THR A 20 6.85 2.73 -7.60
N TRP A 21 6.67 2.90 -8.92
CA TRP A 21 6.25 1.77 -9.78
C TRP A 21 7.00 1.60 -11.10
N THR A 22 7.24 0.33 -11.49
CA THR A 22 7.87 0.00 -12.78
C THR A 22 6.83 -0.20 -13.89
N ASN A 23 5.92 -1.16 -13.72
CA ASN A 23 4.83 -1.47 -14.64
C ASN A 23 3.49 -1.42 -13.90
N GLY A 24 2.84 -0.26 -13.96
CA GLY A 24 1.60 0.00 -13.24
C GLY A 24 1.23 1.48 -13.25
N GLY A 25 0.41 1.87 -12.28
CA GLY A 25 -0.01 3.24 -12.05
C GLY A 25 -0.46 3.42 -10.60
N ILE A 26 -0.65 4.67 -10.19
CA ILE A 26 -1.23 5.02 -8.89
C ILE A 26 -2.69 5.44 -9.08
N ASN A 27 -3.54 5.06 -8.13
CA ASN A 27 -4.92 5.47 -8.07
C ASN A 27 -5.22 6.01 -6.67
N LEU A 28 -5.54 7.30 -6.60
CA LEU A 28 -5.88 7.99 -5.36
C LEU A 28 -7.39 8.18 -5.32
N ALA A 29 -8.02 7.82 -4.21
CA ALA A 29 -9.44 8.11 -4.01
C ALA A 29 -9.65 9.63 -3.91
N SER A 30 -10.67 10.15 -4.60
CA SER A 30 -11.00 11.58 -4.70
C SER A 30 -11.38 12.25 -3.38
N GLY A 31 -11.70 11.48 -2.34
CA GLY A 31 -12.03 12.00 -1.02
C GLY A 31 -10.83 12.33 -0.12
N LEU A 32 -9.60 12.03 -0.54
CA LEU A 32 -8.41 12.26 0.26
C LEU A 32 -7.79 13.63 -0.02
N LYS A 33 -7.57 14.43 1.02
CA LYS A 33 -6.80 15.68 0.94
C LYS A 33 -5.30 15.37 0.89
N ILE A 34 -4.79 15.15 -0.31
CA ILE A 34 -3.37 14.91 -0.56
C ILE A 34 -2.81 16.08 -1.39
N GLU A 35 -1.83 16.76 -0.84
CA GLU A 35 -1.02 17.75 -1.54
C GLU A 35 0.06 17.05 -2.35
N VAL A 36 -0.14 16.95 -3.66
CA VAL A 36 0.84 16.34 -4.56
C VAL A 36 2.06 17.25 -4.65
N SER A 37 3.20 16.78 -4.15
CA SER A 37 4.47 17.48 -4.22
C SER A 37 5.19 17.21 -5.54
N GLU A 38 5.19 15.93 -5.96
CA GLU A 38 5.78 15.54 -7.23
C GLU A 38 4.96 14.42 -7.88
N GLN A 39 4.69 14.55 -9.18
CA GLN A 39 4.02 13.48 -9.93
C GLN A 39 4.72 13.28 -11.27
N SER A 40 5.28 12.09 -11.42
CA SER A 40 5.99 11.63 -12.60
C SER A 40 5.31 10.37 -13.16
N ARG A 41 5.69 9.96 -14.38
CA ARG A 41 5.12 8.77 -15.03
C ARG A 41 5.23 7.48 -14.20
N ARG A 42 6.26 7.37 -13.36
CA ARG A 42 6.61 6.18 -12.56
C ARG A 42 6.79 6.45 -11.07
N ARG A 43 6.58 7.69 -10.64
CA ARG A 43 6.80 8.14 -9.26
C ARG A 43 5.69 9.10 -8.86
N PHE A 44 5.27 9.00 -7.61
CA PHE A 44 4.35 9.94 -6.99
C PHE A 44 4.83 10.28 -5.59
N GLU A 45 4.79 11.56 -5.24
CA GLU A 45 5.06 12.09 -3.92
C GLU A 45 3.94 13.04 -3.53
N GLY A 46 3.33 12.80 -2.38
CA GLY A 46 2.25 13.64 -1.88
C GLY A 46 2.22 13.66 -0.36
N ARG A 47 1.79 14.78 0.19
CA ARG A 47 1.66 14.98 1.64
C ARG A 47 0.20 15.04 2.03
N MET A 48 -0.15 14.37 3.11
CA MET A 48 -1.49 14.32 3.65
C MET A 48 -1.55 15.12 4.94
N ASN A 49 -2.54 16.02 5.05
CA ASN A 49 -2.80 16.84 6.25
C ASN A 49 -1.58 17.58 6.84
N GLY A 50 -0.69 18.09 5.98
CA GLY A 50 0.50 18.85 6.39
C GLY A 50 1.77 18.00 6.61
N GLY A 51 1.76 16.71 6.26
CA GLY A 51 2.90 15.82 6.40
C GLY A 51 3.04 15.21 7.80
N GLY A 52 3.77 14.10 7.92
CA GLY A 52 3.84 13.34 9.16
C GLY A 52 4.62 12.03 9.04
N THR A 53 3.91 10.90 9.09
CA THR A 53 4.57 9.59 9.00
C THR A 53 4.99 9.29 7.55
N PRO A 54 6.28 9.02 7.27
CA PRO A 54 6.71 8.68 5.92
C PRO A 54 6.30 7.25 5.55
N ILE A 55 5.62 7.10 4.41
CA ILE A 55 5.15 5.82 3.87
C ILE A 55 5.70 5.65 2.45
N GLU A 56 6.65 4.72 2.29
CA GLU A 56 7.18 4.35 0.97
C GLU A 56 6.49 3.09 0.43
N LEU A 57 5.93 3.19 -0.77
CA LEU A 57 5.26 2.13 -1.49
C LEU A 57 6.05 1.80 -2.75
N ARG A 58 6.54 0.56 -2.89
CA ARG A 58 7.28 0.13 -4.07
C ARG A 58 6.66 -1.10 -4.70
N THR A 59 6.34 -1.01 -5.99
CA THR A 59 5.83 -2.14 -6.78
C THR A 59 6.54 -2.28 -8.12
N THR A 60 6.72 -3.51 -8.58
CA THR A 60 7.33 -3.80 -9.89
C THR A 60 6.26 -4.05 -10.95
N ASN A 61 5.31 -4.94 -10.66
CA ASN A 61 4.20 -5.28 -11.54
C ASN A 61 2.90 -5.23 -10.72
N GLY A 62 2.12 -4.18 -10.91
CA GLY A 62 0.88 -3.95 -10.16
C GLY A 62 0.61 -2.48 -9.90
N GLY A 63 -0.67 -2.10 -9.78
CA GLY A 63 -1.08 -0.75 -9.42
C GLY A 63 -1.01 -0.49 -7.92
N ILE A 64 -0.81 0.77 -7.55
CA ILE A 64 -0.89 1.27 -6.17
C ILE A 64 -2.25 1.92 -6.00
N ARG A 65 -3.01 1.50 -4.98
CA ARG A 65 -4.32 2.07 -4.65
C ARG A 65 -4.27 2.69 -3.26
N VAL A 66 -4.58 3.97 -3.16
CA VAL A 66 -4.68 4.68 -1.89
C VAL A 66 -6.13 5.07 -1.66
N ARG A 67 -6.70 4.63 -0.53
CA ARG A 67 -8.11 4.84 -0.19
C ARG A 67 -8.26 5.40 1.21
N GLY A 68 -9.26 6.27 1.38
CA GLY A 68 -9.69 6.77 2.67
C GLY A 68 -10.37 5.68 3.49
N ARG A 69 -9.90 5.43 4.70
CA ARG A 69 -10.59 4.64 5.73
C ARG A 69 -11.40 5.63 6.56
N ALA A 70 -12.71 5.76 6.30
CA ALA A 70 -13.60 6.45 7.22
C ALA A 70 -13.41 5.81 8.62
N ASP A 71 -13.21 6.65 9.63
CA ASP A 71 -12.59 6.34 10.91
C ASP A 71 -13.00 4.97 11.47
N ALA A 72 -12.11 3.99 11.34
CA ALA A 72 -12.14 2.80 12.16
C ALA A 72 -10.77 2.70 12.79
N GLU A 73 -10.73 3.08 14.05
CA GLU A 73 -9.57 2.98 14.91
C GLU A 73 -8.95 1.57 14.85
N SER A 74 -7.67 1.55 15.18
CA SER A 74 -6.81 0.38 15.41
C SER A 74 -6.29 -0.32 14.15
N GLY A 75 -4.96 -0.46 14.16
CA GLY A 75 -4.15 -0.90 13.04
C GLY A 75 -4.54 -2.27 12.52
N SER A 76 -4.78 -2.35 11.22
CA SER A 76 -4.66 -3.63 10.52
C SER A 76 -3.29 -3.63 9.90
N ALA A 77 -2.44 -4.51 10.43
CA ALA A 77 -1.16 -4.89 9.84
C ALA A 77 -1.32 -5.08 8.32
N PRO A 78 -0.31 -4.72 7.51
CA PRO A 78 -0.33 -5.06 6.10
C PRO A 78 -0.49 -6.57 6.00
N ASP A 79 -1.36 -7.01 5.10
CA ASP A 79 -1.63 -8.40 4.72
C ASP A 79 -0.31 -9.18 4.57
N VAL A 80 0.17 -9.78 5.67
CA VAL A 80 1.22 -10.78 5.62
C VAL A 80 0.51 -12.02 5.12
N GLN A 81 0.50 -12.18 3.79
CA GLN A 81 0.35 -13.48 3.16
C GLN A 81 1.40 -14.41 3.78
N THR A 82 1.02 -15.08 4.86
CA THR A 82 1.71 -16.25 5.36
C THR A 82 1.18 -17.38 4.49
N PRO A 83 1.91 -17.88 3.49
CA PRO A 83 1.53 -19.15 2.91
C PRO A 83 1.62 -20.17 4.04
N GLU A 84 0.48 -20.76 4.39
CA GLU A 84 0.40 -21.85 5.33
C GLU A 84 1.42 -22.92 4.94
N ARG A 85 2.34 -23.20 5.86
CA ARG A 85 3.39 -24.19 5.70
C ARG A 85 2.70 -25.57 5.73
N GLY A 86 2.28 -26.03 4.55
CA GLY A 86 1.68 -27.34 4.34
C GLY A 86 2.59 -28.44 4.89
N THR A 87 2.04 -29.21 5.82
CA THR A 87 2.68 -30.27 6.59
C THR A 87 3.34 -31.32 5.69
N LEU A 88 4.64 -31.56 5.89
CA LEU A 88 5.30 -32.79 5.49
C LEU A 88 4.67 -33.95 6.29
N LYS A 89 3.82 -34.76 5.67
CA LYS A 89 3.42 -36.07 6.20
C LYS A 89 4.23 -37.17 5.52
N THR A 90 5.32 -37.53 6.20
CA THR A 90 5.83 -38.89 6.45
C THR A 90 5.21 -40.07 5.70
N LEU A 91 6.06 -40.72 4.89
CA LEU A 91 6.31 -42.17 4.75
C LEU A 91 5.18 -43.19 5.00
N LYS A 92 4.84 -43.96 3.96
CA LYS A 92 4.50 -45.41 4.01
C LYS A 92 4.66 -45.98 2.58
N ARG A 93 5.82 -46.54 2.23
CA ARG A 93 6.09 -47.99 2.06
C ARG A 93 4.88 -48.83 1.62
N GLU A 94 4.91 -49.25 0.37
CA GLU A 94 4.50 -50.57 -0.11
C GLU A 94 5.70 -51.20 -0.85
#